data_AF-A0A2N5C872-F1
#
_entry.id   AF-A0A2N5C872-F1
#
_cell.length_a   1.000
_cell.length_b   1.000
_cell.length_c   1.000
_cell.angle_alpha   90.00
_cell.angle_beta   90.00
_cell.angle_gamma   90.00
#
_symmetry.space_group_name_H-M   'P 1'
#
loop_
_entity.id
_entity.type
_entity.pdbx_description
1 polymer ?
#
loop_
_entity_poly.entity_id
_entity_poly.type
_entity_poly.pdbx_seq_one_letter_code
_entity_poly.pdbx_strand_id
1 'polypeptide(L)'
;MSNRLLWISDLMLLAVAVVWGTSYGVAKIALAFYPVLGLLALRFGITFLVLSPSLFTLRGMKASTLVGALGSSVLLLGILMAETFGVSMTHASNAAFLISLCVALTPLVEWALLRRRPLPVEWLAVALSLAGAALVSGGVSTPTLGDALMLLAALLRALMMCVTKRVMRDATLAPLTATAIQSGMVALGSIVVAVVFMPAQWQPLPALAGHGAFWTSIGYLVLACTLFAFFAQNFAVKCSSPTRVALLMGGEPAFGALFAYAWLGEQLSAWAWLGGGLMVLASLLATVPGFQPRIRARPDHLDAHPHVAPNEMVSAQAEVRL
;
A
#
# COMPACT_ATOMS: atom_id res chain seq x y z
N MET A 1 9.31 20.09 -5.91
CA MET A 1 8.80 18.89 -6.61
C MET A 1 7.83 19.38 -7.68
N SER A 2 7.92 18.93 -8.94
CA SER A 2 7.02 19.45 -9.99
C SER A 2 5.58 18.96 -9.77
N ASN A 3 4.58 19.81 -10.02
CA ASN A 3 3.16 19.43 -9.94
C ASN A 3 2.86 18.14 -10.74
N ARG A 4 3.58 17.90 -11.82
CA ARG A 4 3.44 16.71 -12.68
C ARG A 4 3.64 15.39 -11.93
N LEU A 5 4.62 15.30 -11.02
CA LEU A 5 4.90 14.06 -10.27
C LEU A 5 3.81 13.73 -9.25
N LEU A 6 3.17 14.76 -8.66
CA LEU A 6 2.06 14.57 -7.75
C LEU A 6 0.81 14.06 -8.48
N TRP A 7 0.48 14.66 -9.63
CA TRP A 7 -0.63 14.21 -10.47
C TRP A 7 -0.47 12.77 -10.95
N ILE A 8 0.75 12.37 -11.35
CA ILE A 8 1.05 10.98 -11.73
C ILE A 8 0.83 10.05 -10.54
N SER A 9 1.30 10.42 -9.34
CA SER A 9 1.09 9.63 -8.13
C SER A 9 -0.40 9.45 -7.82
N ASP A 10 -1.21 10.49 -7.97
CA ASP A 10 -2.64 10.43 -7.68
C ASP A 10 -3.38 9.51 -8.66
N LEU A 11 -3.07 9.63 -9.96
CA LEU A 11 -3.65 8.78 -10.99
C LEU A 11 -3.26 7.31 -10.78
N MET A 12 -2.00 7.06 -10.41
CA MET A 12 -1.56 5.71 -10.05
C MET A 12 -2.33 5.16 -8.85
N LEU A 13 -2.55 5.97 -7.80
CA LEU A 13 -3.32 5.54 -6.63
C LEU A 13 -4.79 5.26 -6.93
N LEU A 14 -5.44 6.06 -7.78
CA LEU A 14 -6.79 5.78 -8.24
C LEU A 14 -6.85 4.47 -9.04
N ALA A 15 -5.86 4.21 -9.89
CA ALA A 15 -5.75 2.93 -10.58
C ALA A 15 -5.51 1.77 -9.61
N VAL A 16 -4.75 1.96 -8.53
CA VAL A 16 -4.63 0.95 -7.47
C VAL A 16 -5.96 0.70 -6.79
N ALA A 17 -6.74 1.76 -6.50
CA ALA A 17 -8.06 1.60 -5.89
C ALA A 17 -8.99 0.73 -6.75
N VAL A 18 -8.95 0.90 -8.08
CA VAL A 18 -9.66 0.02 -9.03
C VAL A 18 -9.15 -1.42 -8.91
N VAL A 19 -7.83 -1.60 -9.02
CA VAL A 19 -7.20 -2.92 -9.06
C VAL A 19 -7.41 -3.73 -7.78
N TRP A 20 -7.31 -3.10 -6.62
CA TRP A 20 -7.55 -3.76 -5.33
C TRP A 20 -9.03 -3.93 -5.02
N GLY A 21 -9.89 -2.98 -5.42
CA GLY A 21 -11.34 -3.14 -5.31
C GLY A 21 -11.84 -4.41 -6.01
N THR A 22 -11.38 -4.67 -7.24
CA THR A 22 -11.76 -5.89 -7.98
C THR A 22 -11.02 -7.15 -7.49
N SER A 23 -9.91 -6.99 -6.75
CA SER A 23 -9.09 -8.10 -6.29
C SER A 23 -9.82 -9.03 -5.32
N TYR A 24 -10.78 -8.53 -4.53
CA TYR A 24 -11.55 -9.36 -3.60
C TYR A 24 -12.37 -10.43 -4.32
N GLY A 25 -13.02 -10.06 -5.43
CA GLY A 25 -13.75 -11.00 -6.27
C GLY A 25 -12.82 -12.03 -6.91
N VAL A 26 -11.71 -11.57 -7.49
CA VAL A 26 -10.71 -12.45 -8.11
C VAL A 26 -10.03 -13.38 -7.09
N ALA A 27 -9.76 -12.89 -5.89
CA ALA A 27 -9.22 -13.68 -4.80
C ALA A 27 -10.19 -14.78 -4.37
N LYS A 28 -11.50 -14.50 -4.27
CA LYS A 28 -12.51 -15.54 -4.00
C LYS A 28 -12.56 -16.61 -5.08
N ILE A 29 -12.43 -16.24 -6.35
CA ILE A 29 -12.33 -17.22 -7.45
C ILE A 29 -11.12 -18.13 -7.23
N ALA A 30 -9.94 -17.57 -6.92
CA ALA A 30 -8.74 -18.37 -6.69
C ALA A 30 -8.85 -19.26 -5.44
N LEU A 31 -9.45 -18.74 -4.36
CA LEU A 31 -9.65 -19.45 -3.09
C LEU A 31 -10.65 -20.61 -3.19
N ALA A 32 -11.50 -20.63 -4.21
CA ALA A 32 -12.35 -21.77 -4.51
C ALA A 32 -11.57 -23.01 -4.96
N PHE A 33 -10.34 -22.84 -5.46
CA PHE A 33 -9.49 -23.92 -5.98
C PHE A 33 -8.26 -24.20 -5.11
N TYR A 34 -7.84 -23.26 -4.26
CA TYR A 34 -6.57 -23.38 -3.54
C TYR A 34 -6.60 -22.68 -2.18
N PRO A 35 -6.04 -23.28 -1.10
CA PRO A 35 -6.08 -22.73 0.25
C PRO A 35 -5.35 -21.38 0.39
N VAL A 36 -5.69 -20.62 1.43
CA VAL A 36 -5.22 -19.24 1.67
C VAL A 36 -3.70 -19.14 1.72
N LEU A 37 -3.04 -19.95 2.57
CA LEU A 37 -1.58 -19.83 2.74
C LEU A 37 -0.83 -20.30 1.49
N GLY A 38 -1.31 -21.35 0.82
CA GLY A 38 -0.80 -21.77 -0.47
C GLY A 38 -0.91 -20.66 -1.52
N LEU A 39 -2.08 -20.01 -1.60
CA LEU A 39 -2.35 -18.92 -2.54
C LEU A 39 -1.39 -17.74 -2.31
N LEU A 40 -1.19 -17.34 -1.05
CA LEU A 40 -0.25 -16.28 -0.68
C LEU A 40 1.19 -16.67 -1.02
N ALA A 41 1.61 -17.89 -0.69
CA ALA A 41 2.93 -18.41 -1.02
C ALA A 41 3.20 -18.38 -2.54
N LEU A 42 2.22 -18.82 -3.34
CA LEU A 42 2.33 -18.83 -4.80
C LEU A 42 2.39 -17.40 -5.37
N ARG A 43 1.42 -16.56 -5.02
CA ARG A 43 1.32 -15.16 -5.52
C ARG A 43 2.58 -14.36 -5.20
N PHE A 44 2.99 -14.36 -3.93
CA PHE A 44 4.15 -13.59 -3.50
C PHE A 44 5.47 -14.26 -3.86
N GLY A 45 5.50 -15.59 -4.01
CA GLY A 45 6.65 -16.33 -4.53
C GLY A 45 6.96 -15.97 -5.98
N ILE A 46 5.94 -15.96 -6.85
CA ILE A 46 6.10 -15.52 -8.25
C ILE A 46 6.57 -14.05 -8.29
N THR A 47 5.95 -13.18 -7.49
CA THR A 47 6.32 -11.76 -7.39
C THR A 47 7.78 -11.59 -6.97
N PHE A 48 8.23 -12.36 -5.96
CA PHE A 48 9.61 -12.37 -5.49
C PHE A 48 10.60 -12.82 -6.57
N LEU A 49 10.29 -13.91 -7.29
CA LEU A 49 11.14 -14.41 -8.37
C LEU A 49 11.30 -13.39 -9.49
N VAL A 50 10.20 -12.75 -9.91
CA VAL A 50 10.21 -11.71 -10.94
C VAL A 50 11.05 -10.50 -10.50
N LEU A 51 10.97 -10.11 -9.23
CA LEU A 51 11.71 -8.96 -8.70
C LEU A 51 13.08 -9.31 -8.13
N SER A 52 13.50 -10.57 -8.13
CA SER A 52 14.78 -11.01 -7.58
C SER A 52 16.00 -10.28 -8.18
N PRO A 53 16.03 -9.85 -9.46
CA PRO A 53 17.15 -9.04 -9.97
C PRO A 53 17.29 -7.68 -9.27
N SER A 54 16.20 -7.12 -8.72
CA SER A 54 16.28 -5.85 -7.98
C SER A 54 17.03 -5.98 -6.65
N LEU A 55 17.27 -7.21 -6.17
CA LEU A 55 18.02 -7.46 -4.93
C LEU A 55 19.52 -7.16 -5.09
N PHE A 56 20.05 -7.02 -6.31
CA PHE A 56 21.44 -6.61 -6.52
C PHE A 56 21.74 -5.22 -5.94
N THR A 57 20.72 -4.36 -5.83
CA THR A 57 20.87 -3.03 -5.23
C THR A 57 20.99 -3.07 -3.70
N LEU A 58 20.88 -4.24 -3.07
CA LEU A 58 21.13 -4.42 -1.63
C LEU A 58 22.62 -4.38 -1.29
N ARG A 59 23.50 -4.57 -2.29
CA ARG A 59 24.95 -4.49 -2.11
C ARG A 59 25.33 -3.07 -1.67
N GLY A 60 25.86 -2.94 -0.45
CA GLY A 60 26.24 -1.66 0.14
C GLY A 60 25.11 -0.94 0.90
N MET A 61 23.97 -1.60 1.12
CA MET A 61 22.88 -1.03 1.91
C MET A 61 23.20 -1.04 3.40
N LYS A 62 22.80 0.03 4.11
CA LYS A 62 22.93 0.10 5.57
C LYS A 62 22.06 -0.96 6.24
N ALA A 63 22.59 -1.61 7.27
CA ALA A 63 21.87 -2.60 8.05
C ALA A 63 20.56 -2.05 8.64
N SER A 64 20.53 -0.78 9.05
CA SER A 64 19.33 -0.11 9.56
C SER A 64 18.20 -0.05 8.53
N THR A 65 18.51 0.20 7.26
CA THR A 65 17.53 0.20 6.16
C THR A 65 16.98 -1.20 5.92
N LEU A 66 17.84 -2.22 5.96
CA LEU A 66 17.43 -3.62 5.81
C LEU A 66 16.53 -4.07 6.96
N VAL A 67 16.86 -3.73 8.20
CA VAL A 67 16.01 -4.03 9.38
C VAL A 67 14.65 -3.34 9.25
N GLY A 68 14.61 -2.08 8.79
CA GLY A 68 13.36 -1.38 8.51
C GLY A 68 12.52 -2.07 7.43
N ALA A 69 13.15 -2.50 6.33
CA ALA A 69 12.49 -3.24 5.26
C ALA A 69 11.92 -4.58 5.76
N LEU A 70 12.71 -5.36 6.51
CA LEU A 70 12.27 -6.62 7.09
C LEU A 70 11.12 -6.42 8.09
N GLY A 71 11.21 -5.42 8.97
CA GLY A 71 10.14 -5.08 9.91
C GLY A 71 8.83 -4.71 9.20
N SER A 72 8.90 -3.91 8.13
CA SER A 72 7.74 -3.62 7.29
C SER A 72 7.19 -4.85 6.57
N SER A 73 8.06 -5.82 6.24
CA SER A 73 7.66 -7.06 5.57
C SER A 73 6.92 -8.03 6.50
N VAL A 74 7.29 -8.09 7.78
CA VAL A 74 6.55 -8.85 8.80
C VAL A 74 5.15 -8.26 9.00
N LEU A 75 5.04 -6.93 9.02
CA LEU A 75 3.75 -6.26 9.11
C LEU A 75 2.88 -6.56 7.89
N LEU A 76 3.47 -6.54 6.69
CA LEU A 76 2.79 -6.92 5.46
C LEU A 76 2.31 -8.38 5.49
N LEU A 77 3.12 -9.32 5.97
CA LEU A 77 2.70 -10.72 6.15
C LEU A 77 1.45 -10.82 7.03
N GLY A 78 1.43 -10.12 8.17
CA GLY A 78 0.27 -10.05 9.04
C GLY A 78 -0.98 -9.47 8.36
N ILE A 79 -0.82 -8.39 7.57
CA ILE A 79 -1.91 -7.81 6.77
C ILE A 79 -2.47 -8.86 5.81
N LEU A 80 -1.63 -9.46 4.98
CA LEU A 80 -2.07 -10.36 3.91
C LEU A 80 -2.70 -11.64 4.46
N MET A 81 -2.19 -12.16 5.58
CA MET A 81 -2.82 -13.27 6.28
C MET A 81 -4.20 -12.88 6.81
N ALA A 82 -4.29 -11.81 7.60
CA ALA A 82 -5.56 -11.36 8.17
C ALA A 82 -6.59 -11.01 7.08
N GLU A 83 -6.17 -10.32 6.03
CA GLU A 83 -7.02 -9.94 4.90
C GLU A 83 -7.51 -11.16 4.12
N THR A 84 -6.61 -12.09 3.75
CA THR A 84 -7.00 -13.21 2.87
C THR A 84 -7.85 -14.25 3.62
N PHE A 85 -7.53 -14.54 4.89
CA PHE A 85 -8.41 -15.36 5.73
C PHE A 85 -9.73 -14.65 6.01
N GLY A 86 -9.70 -13.35 6.27
CA GLY A 86 -10.90 -12.52 6.45
C GLY A 86 -11.85 -12.63 5.26
N VAL A 87 -11.35 -12.40 4.05
CA VAL A 87 -12.09 -12.52 2.78
C VAL A 87 -12.64 -13.93 2.55
N SER A 88 -11.93 -14.98 2.97
CA SER A 88 -12.42 -16.36 2.84
C SER A 88 -13.61 -16.68 3.76
N MET A 89 -13.73 -15.95 4.88
CA MET A 89 -14.71 -16.22 5.94
C MET A 89 -15.90 -15.24 5.95
N THR A 90 -15.77 -14.09 5.29
CA THR A 90 -16.83 -13.06 5.21
C THR A 90 -17.28 -12.81 3.77
N HIS A 91 -18.33 -12.00 3.61
CA HIS A 91 -18.78 -11.54 2.31
C HIS A 91 -17.80 -10.53 1.70
N ALA A 92 -17.69 -10.49 0.37
CA ALA A 92 -16.77 -9.59 -0.31
C ALA A 92 -17.10 -8.11 -0.04
N SER A 93 -18.38 -7.77 0.05
CA SER A 93 -18.87 -6.44 0.43
C SER A 93 -18.47 -6.04 1.86
N ASN A 94 -18.62 -6.95 2.82
CA ASN A 94 -18.20 -6.73 4.22
C ASN A 94 -16.68 -6.56 4.30
N ALA A 95 -15.91 -7.43 3.63
CA ALA A 95 -14.45 -7.31 3.61
C ALA A 95 -14.01 -5.95 3.03
N ALA A 96 -14.57 -5.54 1.90
CA ALA A 96 -14.28 -4.26 1.28
C ALA A 96 -14.65 -3.08 2.21
N PHE A 97 -15.79 -3.13 2.88
CA PHE A 97 -16.14 -2.10 3.86
C PHE A 97 -15.15 -2.06 5.03
N LEU A 98 -14.88 -3.21 5.64
CA LEU A 98 -14.06 -3.29 6.84
C LEU A 98 -12.60 -2.90 6.57
N ILE A 99 -12.03 -3.25 5.41
CA ILE A 99 -10.69 -2.79 5.04
C ILE A 99 -10.63 -1.28 4.80
N SER A 100 -11.71 -0.68 4.30
CA SER A 100 -11.78 0.77 4.07
C SER A 100 -11.70 1.59 5.36
N LEU A 101 -11.99 0.99 6.53
CA LEU A 101 -11.75 1.65 7.82
C LEU A 101 -10.27 1.99 8.03
N CYS A 102 -9.34 1.39 7.27
CA CYS A 102 -7.94 1.81 7.29
C CYS A 102 -7.78 3.30 6.94
N VAL A 103 -8.67 3.88 6.12
CA VAL A 103 -8.71 5.31 5.78
C VAL A 103 -8.92 6.17 7.02
N ALA A 104 -9.76 5.73 7.95
CA ALA A 104 -10.04 6.43 9.20
C ALA A 104 -8.98 6.19 10.28
N LEU A 105 -8.42 4.98 10.31
CA LEU A 105 -7.34 4.63 11.23
C LEU A 105 -6.02 5.31 10.86
N THR A 106 -5.76 5.53 9.56
CA THR A 106 -4.49 6.12 9.08
C THR A 106 -4.17 7.49 9.69
N PRO A 107 -5.04 8.50 9.72
CA PRO A 107 -4.72 9.78 10.34
C PRO A 107 -4.49 9.69 11.85
N LEU A 108 -5.19 8.80 12.55
CA LEU A 108 -4.95 8.53 13.98
C LEU A 108 -3.57 7.94 14.22
N VAL A 109 -3.21 6.93 13.41
CA VAL A 109 -1.89 6.29 13.46
C VAL A 109 -0.79 7.26 13.02
N GLU A 110 -1.04 8.08 12.00
CA GLU A 110 -0.11 9.12 11.52
C GLU A 110 0.15 10.14 12.62
N TRP A 111 -0.89 10.55 13.34
CA TRP A 111 -0.76 11.44 14.48
C TRP A 111 0.05 10.81 15.62
N ALA A 112 -0.24 9.54 15.98
CA ALA A 112 0.45 8.84 17.04
C ALA A 112 1.94 8.58 16.73
N LEU A 113 2.26 8.11 15.52
CA LEU A 113 3.62 7.68 15.15
C LEU A 113 4.48 8.80 14.55
N LEU A 114 3.88 9.68 13.74
CA LEU A 114 4.59 10.74 13.02
C LEU A 114 4.37 12.13 13.63
N ARG A 115 3.54 12.24 14.67
CA ARG A 115 3.22 13.50 15.38
C ARG A 115 2.64 14.59 14.46
N ARG A 116 2.07 14.21 13.32
CA ARG A 116 1.36 15.11 12.39
C ARG A 116 -0.12 15.13 12.80
N ARG A 117 -0.59 16.27 13.31
CA ARG A 117 -2.01 16.43 13.64
C ARG A 117 -2.83 16.50 12.34
N PRO A 118 -3.89 15.68 12.21
CA PRO A 118 -4.75 15.74 11.04
C PRO A 118 -5.52 17.06 10.98
N LEU A 119 -5.67 17.62 9.78
CA LEU A 119 -6.41 18.87 9.58
C LEU A 119 -7.93 18.58 9.62
N PRO A 120 -8.78 19.58 9.97
CA PRO A 120 -10.24 19.41 9.97
C PRO A 120 -10.80 18.91 8.63
N VAL A 121 -10.21 19.35 7.51
CA VAL A 121 -10.59 18.88 6.17
C VAL A 121 -10.25 17.40 5.95
N GLU A 122 -9.20 16.88 6.60
CA GLU A 122 -8.87 15.44 6.54
C GLU A 122 -9.91 14.61 7.28
N TRP A 123 -10.39 15.10 8.43
CA TRP A 123 -11.49 14.48 9.16
C TRP A 123 -12.80 14.45 8.37
N LEU A 124 -13.12 15.54 7.66
CA LEU A 124 -14.29 15.57 6.78
C LEU A 124 -14.15 14.54 5.65
N ALA A 125 -12.99 14.46 5.00
CA ALA A 125 -12.75 13.49 3.93
C ALA A 125 -12.84 12.04 4.45
N VAL A 126 -12.30 11.76 5.63
CA VAL A 126 -12.45 10.46 6.31
C VAL A 126 -13.91 10.14 6.58
N ALA A 127 -14.67 11.07 7.15
CA ALA A 127 -16.08 10.87 7.45
C ALA A 127 -16.90 10.57 6.19
N LEU A 128 -16.65 11.30 5.10
CA LEU A 128 -17.28 11.06 3.79
C LEU A 128 -16.90 9.69 3.21
N SER A 129 -15.61 9.31 3.29
CA SER A 129 -15.13 8.01 2.82
C SER A 129 -15.78 6.86 3.58
N LEU A 130 -15.87 6.96 4.91
CA LEU A 130 -16.50 5.93 5.75
C LEU A 130 -18.00 5.83 5.51
N ALA A 131 -18.69 6.97 5.45
CA ALA A 131 -20.13 7.01 5.16
C ALA A 131 -20.41 6.40 3.79
N GLY A 132 -19.59 6.73 2.78
CA GLY A 132 -19.71 6.17 1.45
C GLY A 132 -19.48 4.66 1.42
N ALA A 133 -18.44 4.17 2.08
CA ALA A 133 -18.16 2.75 2.17
C ALA A 133 -19.28 1.98 2.89
N ALA A 134 -19.88 2.56 3.94
CA ALA A 134 -20.99 1.95 4.67
C ALA A 134 -22.27 1.84 3.82
N LEU A 135 -22.54 2.86 3.01
CA LEU A 135 -23.66 2.85 2.07
C LEU A 135 -23.45 1.83 0.93
N VAL A 136 -22.22 1.69 0.43
CA VAL A 136 -21.86 0.71 -0.60
C VAL A 136 -22.01 -0.72 -0.09
N SER A 137 -21.62 -1.00 1.15
CA SER A 137 -21.74 -2.36 1.70
C SER A 137 -23.15 -2.74 2.15
N GLY A 138 -24.04 -1.75 2.33
CA GLY A 138 -25.37 -1.98 2.89
C GLY A 138 -25.37 -2.18 4.41
N GLY A 139 -24.26 -1.86 5.09
CA GLY A 139 -24.07 -2.07 6.53
C GLY A 139 -23.40 -3.40 6.88
N VAL A 140 -23.18 -3.63 8.18
CA VAL A 140 -22.56 -4.85 8.70
C VAL A 140 -23.67 -5.83 9.11
N SER A 141 -23.65 -7.03 8.54
CA SER A 141 -24.51 -8.14 8.97
C SER A 141 -24.04 -8.70 10.34
N THR A 142 -24.53 -9.86 10.77
CA THR A 142 -24.05 -10.50 12.00
C THR A 142 -22.52 -10.64 11.99
N PRO A 143 -21.79 -10.12 13.00
CA PRO A 143 -20.34 -10.13 13.01
C PRO A 143 -19.77 -11.56 12.93
N THR A 144 -18.79 -11.74 12.04
CA THR A 144 -18.08 -13.02 11.84
C THR A 144 -16.62 -12.92 12.30
N LEU A 145 -15.96 -14.06 12.47
CA LEU A 145 -14.50 -14.09 12.69
C LEU A 145 -13.73 -13.45 11.51
N GLY A 146 -14.25 -13.61 10.28
CA GLY A 146 -13.69 -12.98 9.10
C GLY A 146 -13.70 -11.45 9.20
N ASP A 147 -14.77 -10.88 9.76
CA ASP A 147 -14.88 -9.43 9.96
C ASP A 147 -13.84 -8.92 10.96
N ALA A 148 -13.61 -9.66 12.04
CA ALA A 148 -12.56 -9.32 13.01
C ALA A 148 -11.15 -9.36 12.39
N LEU A 149 -10.88 -10.34 11.52
CA LEU A 149 -9.63 -10.40 10.76
C LEU A 149 -9.50 -9.25 9.76
N MET A 150 -10.59 -8.85 9.11
CA MET A 150 -10.59 -7.69 8.20
C MET A 150 -10.35 -6.37 8.94
N LEU A 151 -10.91 -6.19 10.13
CA LEU A 151 -10.64 -5.04 10.99
C LEU A 151 -9.17 -5.02 11.46
N LEU A 152 -8.63 -6.18 11.81
CA LEU A 152 -7.20 -6.32 12.13
C LEU A 152 -6.34 -5.93 10.92
N ALA A 153 -6.68 -6.42 9.72
CA ALA A 153 -5.99 -6.06 8.49
C ALA A 153 -6.05 -4.54 8.24
N ALA A 154 -7.20 -3.90 8.46
CA ALA A 154 -7.37 -2.45 8.31
C ALA A 154 -6.45 -1.65 9.24
N LEU A 155 -6.34 -2.07 10.50
CA LEU A 155 -5.43 -1.47 11.48
C LEU A 155 -3.97 -1.66 11.09
N LEU A 156 -3.58 -2.89 10.72
CA LEU A 156 -2.21 -3.19 10.29
C LEU A 156 -1.85 -2.43 9.02
N ARG A 157 -2.79 -2.23 8.08
CA ARG A 157 -2.59 -1.39 6.89
C ARG A 157 -2.31 0.06 7.24
N ALA A 158 -3.08 0.65 8.16
CA ALA A 158 -2.85 2.01 8.63
C ALA A 158 -1.46 2.17 9.28
N LEU A 159 -1.05 1.19 10.10
CA LEU A 159 0.31 1.10 10.63
C LEU A 159 1.36 0.99 9.53
N MET A 160 1.13 0.13 8.54
CA MET A 160 2.07 -0.12 7.45
C MET A 160 2.31 1.12 6.60
N MET A 161 1.28 1.94 6.32
CA MET A 161 1.49 3.19 5.60
C MET A 161 2.41 4.15 6.35
N CYS A 162 2.27 4.24 7.67
CA CYS A 162 3.11 5.10 8.52
C CYS A 162 4.53 4.55 8.71
N VAL A 163 4.67 3.24 8.90
CA VAL A 163 5.97 2.56 8.98
C VAL A 163 6.71 2.67 7.65
N THR A 164 6.04 2.40 6.53
CA THR A 164 6.59 2.54 5.17
C THR A 164 7.05 3.96 4.93
N LYS A 165 6.29 4.99 5.36
CA LYS A 165 6.74 6.39 5.26
C LYS A 165 8.05 6.64 6.00
N ARG A 166 8.23 6.05 7.18
CA ARG A 166 9.46 6.16 7.97
C ARG A 166 10.63 5.40 7.33
N VAL A 167 10.40 4.18 6.84
CA VAL A 167 11.43 3.35 6.18
C VAL A 167 11.88 3.97 4.85
N MET A 168 10.95 4.53 4.07
CA MET A 168 11.23 5.18 2.78
C MET A 168 11.82 6.60 2.91
N ARG A 169 11.93 7.14 4.14
CA ARG A 169 12.45 8.49 4.39
C ARG A 169 13.94 8.60 4.05
N ASP A 170 14.70 7.55 4.35
CA ASP A 170 16.09 7.42 3.95
C ASP A 170 16.12 6.77 2.56
N ALA A 171 16.26 7.60 1.53
CA ALA A 171 15.99 7.28 0.13
C ALA A 171 16.92 6.23 -0.53
N THR A 172 17.67 5.45 0.25
CA THR A 172 18.61 4.44 -0.23
C THR A 172 17.92 3.16 -0.71
N LEU A 173 16.67 2.90 -0.30
CA LEU A 173 15.92 1.72 -0.71
C LEU A 173 15.06 2.02 -1.95
N ALA A 174 15.34 1.34 -3.05
CA ALA A 174 14.53 1.40 -4.25
C ALA A 174 13.14 0.75 -4.01
N PRO A 175 12.04 1.33 -4.52
CA PRO A 175 10.69 0.78 -4.30
C PRO A 175 10.51 -0.66 -4.79
N LEU A 176 11.16 -1.02 -5.89
CA LEU A 176 11.13 -2.39 -6.43
C LEU A 176 11.84 -3.38 -5.49
N THR A 177 13.00 -3.02 -4.97
CA THR A 177 13.75 -3.82 -4.00
C THR A 177 12.98 -3.99 -2.69
N ALA A 178 12.30 -2.93 -2.22
CA ALA A 178 11.41 -3.02 -1.06
C ALA A 178 10.27 -4.01 -1.31
N THR A 179 9.68 -3.99 -2.51
CA THR A 179 8.59 -4.89 -2.91
C THR A 179 9.09 -6.33 -3.04
N ALA A 180 10.32 -6.54 -3.52
CA ALA A 180 10.96 -7.83 -3.58
C ALA A 180 11.15 -8.43 -2.17
N ILE A 181 11.77 -7.71 -1.24
CA ILE A 181 11.97 -8.16 0.15
C ILE A 181 10.62 -8.51 0.81
N GLN A 182 9.64 -7.61 0.67
CA GLN A 182 8.29 -7.80 1.17
C GLN A 182 7.65 -9.08 0.61
N SER A 183 7.72 -9.29 -0.70
CA SER A 183 7.15 -10.47 -1.33
C SER A 183 7.84 -11.75 -0.91
N GLY A 184 9.18 -11.75 -0.81
CA GLY A 184 9.93 -12.90 -0.32
C GLY A 184 9.57 -13.27 1.11
N MET A 185 9.45 -12.28 2.00
CA MET A 185 9.03 -12.50 3.38
C MET A 185 7.60 -13.04 3.47
N VAL A 186 6.67 -12.50 2.67
CA VAL A 186 5.29 -12.98 2.66
C VAL A 186 5.22 -14.42 2.16
N ALA A 187 5.95 -14.74 1.10
CA ALA A 187 6.00 -16.09 0.56
C ALA A 187 6.58 -17.09 1.58
N LEU A 188 7.77 -16.81 2.12
CA LEU A 188 8.42 -17.67 3.10
C LEU A 188 7.60 -17.81 4.38
N GLY A 189 7.07 -16.70 4.90
CA GLY A 189 6.22 -16.73 6.09
C GLY A 189 4.94 -17.54 5.88
N SER A 190 4.31 -17.43 4.71
CA SER A 190 3.12 -18.23 4.38
C SER A 190 3.44 -19.72 4.28
N ILE A 191 4.59 -20.08 3.69
CA ILE A 191 5.07 -21.46 3.62
C ILE A 191 5.34 -22.01 5.02
N VAL A 192 6.08 -21.27 5.85
CA VAL A 192 6.39 -21.69 7.23
C VAL A 192 5.11 -21.89 8.03
N VAL A 193 4.17 -20.96 7.94
CA VAL A 193 2.90 -21.09 8.68
C VAL A 193 2.08 -22.28 8.18
N ALA A 194 2.02 -22.49 6.86
CA ALA A 194 1.33 -23.64 6.29
C ALA A 194 1.97 -24.95 6.73
N VAL A 195 3.29 -25.11 6.61
CA VAL A 195 3.96 -26.38 6.88
C VAL A 195 4.03 -26.70 8.39
N VAL A 196 4.27 -25.70 9.23
CA VAL A 196 4.52 -25.92 10.67
C VAL A 196 3.22 -25.90 11.49
N PHE A 197 2.30 -24.97 11.21
CA PHE A 197 1.14 -24.74 12.07
C PHE A 197 -0.19 -25.19 11.44
N MET A 198 -0.30 -25.17 10.11
CA MET A 198 -1.55 -25.50 9.41
C MET A 198 -1.33 -26.38 8.16
N PRO A 199 -0.83 -27.63 8.30
CA PRO A 199 -0.42 -28.45 7.15
C PRO A 199 -1.51 -28.65 6.09
N ALA A 200 -2.78 -28.66 6.50
CA ALA A 200 -3.92 -28.75 5.58
C ALA A 200 -4.03 -27.59 4.58
N GLN A 201 -3.39 -26.44 4.87
CA GLN A 201 -3.30 -25.29 3.97
C GLN A 201 -2.20 -25.45 2.90
N TRP A 202 -1.42 -26.54 2.95
CA TRP A 202 -0.41 -26.87 1.96
C TRP A 202 -0.91 -28.01 1.08
N GLN A 203 -1.39 -27.68 -0.11
CA GLN A 203 -1.95 -28.65 -1.06
C GLN A 203 -1.17 -28.66 -2.37
N PRO A 204 -1.24 -29.74 -3.17
CA PRO A 204 -0.69 -29.74 -4.52
C PRO A 204 -1.29 -28.61 -5.36
N LEU A 205 -0.46 -28.00 -6.21
CA LEU A 205 -0.91 -26.93 -7.10
C LEU A 205 -1.98 -27.46 -8.08
N PRO A 206 -3.02 -26.66 -8.40
CA PRO A 206 -3.97 -27.00 -9.45
C PRO A 206 -3.27 -27.21 -10.79
N ALA A 207 -3.64 -28.26 -11.52
CA ALA A 207 -3.06 -28.52 -12.84
C ALA A 207 -3.30 -27.36 -13.81
N LEU A 208 -2.37 -27.11 -14.73
CA LEU A 208 -2.54 -26.07 -15.76
C LEU A 208 -3.73 -26.36 -16.66
N ALA A 209 -3.92 -27.62 -17.03
CA ALA A 209 -5.12 -28.06 -17.74
C ALA A 209 -6.33 -28.07 -16.78
N GLY A 210 -7.45 -27.51 -17.24
CA GLY A 210 -8.72 -27.51 -16.50
C GLY A 210 -8.88 -26.42 -15.44
N HIS A 211 -7.84 -25.67 -15.08
CA HIS A 211 -7.90 -24.62 -14.05
C HIS A 211 -7.53 -23.23 -14.59
N GLY A 212 -7.94 -22.92 -15.83
CA GLY A 212 -7.64 -21.63 -16.47
C GLY A 212 -8.04 -20.42 -15.62
N ALA A 213 -9.23 -20.47 -15.00
CA ALA A 213 -9.74 -19.40 -14.12
C ALA A 213 -8.84 -19.14 -12.91
N PHE A 214 -8.26 -20.19 -12.31
CA PHE A 214 -7.32 -20.05 -11.20
C PHE A 214 -6.03 -19.35 -11.66
N TRP A 215 -5.43 -19.83 -12.75
CA TRP A 215 -4.16 -19.28 -13.24
C TRP A 215 -4.30 -17.86 -13.80
N THR A 216 -5.43 -17.51 -14.42
CA THR A 216 -5.72 -16.11 -14.79
C THR A 216 -5.89 -15.24 -13.55
N SER A 217 -6.52 -15.76 -12.49
CA SER A 217 -6.66 -15.05 -11.21
C SER A 217 -5.29 -14.82 -10.56
N ILE A 218 -4.41 -15.82 -10.55
CA ILE A 218 -3.02 -15.68 -10.08
C ILE A 218 -2.28 -14.62 -10.89
N GLY A 219 -2.36 -14.68 -12.22
CA GLY A 219 -1.72 -13.70 -13.10
C GLY A 219 -2.17 -12.27 -12.79
N TYR A 220 -3.48 -12.05 -12.63
CA TYR A 220 -4.04 -10.76 -12.23
C TYR A 220 -3.52 -10.31 -10.85
N LEU A 221 -3.59 -11.20 -9.86
CA LEU A 221 -3.18 -10.92 -8.49
C LEU A 221 -1.67 -10.61 -8.37
N VAL A 222 -0.84 -11.18 -9.24
CA VAL A 222 0.61 -10.91 -9.31
C VAL A 222 0.90 -9.62 -10.09
N LEU A 223 0.40 -9.49 -11.32
CA LEU A 223 0.79 -8.37 -12.18
C LEU A 223 0.15 -7.06 -11.71
N ALA A 224 -1.17 -7.07 -11.50
CA ALA A 224 -1.91 -5.87 -11.14
C ALA A 224 -1.84 -5.63 -9.63
N CYS A 225 -2.23 -6.62 -8.82
CA CYS A 225 -2.45 -6.39 -7.40
C CYS A 225 -1.19 -6.43 -6.53
N THR A 226 -0.07 -7.05 -6.95
CA THR A 226 1.21 -6.95 -6.23
C THR A 226 2.20 -6.05 -6.96
N LEU A 227 2.66 -6.40 -8.16
CA LEU A 227 3.74 -5.66 -8.83
C LEU A 227 3.37 -4.20 -9.06
N PHE A 228 2.30 -3.93 -9.79
CA PHE A 228 1.85 -2.56 -10.07
C PHE A 228 1.43 -1.84 -8.79
N ALA A 229 0.51 -2.46 -8.02
CA ALA A 229 -0.09 -1.77 -6.88
C ALA A 229 0.90 -1.47 -5.75
N PHE A 230 1.82 -2.38 -5.43
CA PHE A 230 2.79 -2.14 -4.35
C PHE A 230 3.84 -1.14 -4.79
N PHE A 231 4.26 -1.17 -6.06
CA PHE A 231 5.12 -0.14 -6.62
C PHE A 231 4.47 1.24 -6.51
N ALA A 232 3.23 1.38 -6.98
CA ALA A 232 2.46 2.61 -6.94
C ALA A 232 2.26 3.11 -5.50
N GLN A 233 1.86 2.22 -4.58
CA GLN A 233 1.67 2.55 -3.17
C GLN A 233 2.98 3.02 -2.52
N ASN A 234 4.07 2.26 -2.69
CA ASN A 234 5.37 2.60 -2.09
C ASN A 234 5.91 3.92 -2.64
N PHE A 235 5.76 4.15 -3.95
CA PHE A 235 6.12 5.41 -4.60
C PHE A 235 5.28 6.58 -4.05
N ALA A 236 3.97 6.41 -3.95
CA ALA A 236 3.08 7.46 -3.48
C ALA A 236 3.29 7.79 -1.99
N VAL A 237 3.49 6.79 -1.13
CA VAL A 237 3.82 6.99 0.29
C VAL A 237 5.16 7.73 0.44
N LYS A 238 6.14 7.44 -0.42
CA LYS A 238 7.39 8.21 -0.44
C LYS A 238 7.13 9.69 -0.73
N CYS A 239 6.28 9.99 -1.72
CA CYS A 239 6.01 11.35 -2.21
C CYS A 239 4.94 12.15 -1.42
N SER A 240 4.02 11.49 -0.73
CA SER A 240 2.84 12.08 -0.07
C SER A 240 2.74 11.69 1.41
N SER A 241 1.76 12.24 2.15
CA SER A 241 1.44 11.77 3.51
C SER A 241 0.67 10.43 3.46
N PRO A 242 0.88 9.52 4.43
CA PRO A 242 0.07 8.33 4.62
C PRO A 242 -1.44 8.58 4.52
N THR A 243 -1.96 9.61 5.20
CA THR A 243 -3.39 9.95 5.21
C THR A 243 -3.92 10.27 3.82
N ARG A 244 -3.16 11.04 3.03
CA ARG A 244 -3.55 11.38 1.65
C ARG A 244 -3.57 10.14 0.76
N VAL A 245 -2.55 9.28 0.88
CA VAL A 245 -2.49 8.03 0.14
C VAL A 245 -3.68 7.14 0.50
N ALA A 246 -3.98 6.98 1.80
CA ALA A 246 -5.12 6.19 2.25
C ALA A 246 -6.44 6.70 1.68
N LEU A 247 -6.69 8.01 1.67
CA LEU A 247 -7.94 8.58 1.13
C LEU A 247 -8.10 8.41 -0.38
N LEU A 248 -7.01 8.45 -1.14
CA LEU A 248 -7.04 8.19 -2.59
C LEU A 248 -7.29 6.71 -2.89
N MET A 249 -6.77 5.83 -2.04
CA MET A 249 -7.00 4.39 -2.13
C MET A 249 -8.35 3.97 -1.52
N GLY A 250 -8.93 4.82 -0.67
CA GLY A 250 -10.21 4.60 0.00
C GLY A 250 -11.40 4.36 -0.92
N GLY A 251 -11.25 4.62 -2.23
CA GLY A 251 -12.20 4.27 -3.28
C GLY A 251 -12.34 2.77 -3.57
N GLU A 252 -11.48 1.92 -3.01
CA GLU A 252 -11.48 0.45 -3.22
C GLU A 252 -12.87 -0.21 -3.14
N PRO A 253 -13.69 -0.01 -2.09
CA PRO A 253 -15.02 -0.61 -2.00
C PRO A 253 -15.96 -0.21 -3.13
N ALA A 254 -15.90 1.04 -3.60
CA ALA A 254 -16.75 1.51 -4.68
C ALA A 254 -16.43 0.77 -5.99
N PHE A 255 -15.14 0.58 -6.28
CA PHE A 255 -14.72 -0.18 -7.46
C PHE A 255 -14.98 -1.68 -7.32
N GLY A 256 -14.87 -2.24 -6.11
CA GLY A 256 -15.28 -3.62 -5.84
C GLY A 256 -16.76 -3.84 -6.12
N ALA A 257 -17.63 -2.92 -5.67
CA ALA A 257 -19.07 -2.97 -5.94
C ALA A 257 -19.39 -2.80 -7.42
N LEU A 258 -18.72 -1.87 -8.12
CA LEU A 258 -18.87 -1.70 -9.57
C LEU A 258 -18.44 -2.96 -10.34
N PHE A 259 -17.40 -3.65 -9.90
CA PHE A 259 -16.98 -4.91 -10.50
C PHE A 259 -17.99 -6.03 -10.26
N ALA A 260 -18.54 -6.15 -9.05
CA ALA A 260 -19.60 -7.10 -8.76
C ALA A 260 -20.84 -6.85 -9.65
N TYR A 261 -21.22 -5.58 -9.82
CA TYR A 261 -22.30 -5.19 -10.74
C TYR A 261 -22.02 -5.61 -12.19
N ALA A 262 -20.86 -5.22 -12.72
CA ALA A 262 -20.54 -5.41 -14.14
C ALA A 262 -20.23 -6.87 -14.49
N TRP A 263 -19.60 -7.62 -13.58
CA TRP A 263 -19.04 -8.94 -13.87
C TRP A 263 -19.85 -10.09 -13.28
N LEU A 264 -20.45 -9.89 -12.09
CA LEU A 264 -21.28 -10.90 -11.43
C LEU A 264 -22.77 -10.68 -11.69
N GLY A 265 -23.16 -9.58 -12.34
CA GLY A 265 -24.55 -9.24 -12.65
C GLY A 265 -25.37 -8.87 -11.41
N GLU A 266 -24.71 -8.52 -10.31
CA GLU A 266 -25.39 -8.07 -9.08
C GLU A 266 -26.03 -6.70 -9.31
N GLN A 267 -27.18 -6.41 -8.70
CA GLN A 267 -27.80 -5.08 -8.81
C GLN A 267 -27.25 -4.14 -7.73
N LEU A 268 -26.80 -2.95 -8.12
CA LEU A 268 -26.42 -1.89 -7.18
C LEU A 268 -27.67 -1.15 -6.70
N SER A 269 -27.82 -1.07 -5.39
CA SER A 269 -28.84 -0.23 -4.77
C SER A 269 -28.58 1.26 -5.02
N ALA A 270 -29.61 2.09 -4.93
CA ALA A 270 -29.44 3.55 -4.98
C ALA A 270 -28.48 4.06 -3.89
N TRP A 271 -28.42 3.37 -2.75
CA TRP A 271 -27.48 3.66 -1.67
C TRP A 271 -26.03 3.39 -2.07
N ALA A 272 -25.77 2.31 -2.82
CA ALA A 272 -24.42 2.01 -3.29
C ALA A 272 -23.91 3.08 -4.28
N TRP A 273 -24.79 3.63 -5.13
CA TRP A 273 -24.43 4.76 -6.00
C TRP A 273 -24.11 6.03 -5.21
N LEU A 274 -24.95 6.38 -4.23
CA LEU A 274 -24.69 7.51 -3.35
C LEU A 274 -23.36 7.33 -2.59
N GLY A 275 -23.13 6.12 -2.07
CA GLY A 275 -21.93 5.79 -1.32
C GLY A 275 -20.66 5.90 -2.16
N GLY A 276 -20.69 5.38 -3.39
CA GLY A 276 -19.59 5.57 -4.35
C GLY A 276 -19.31 7.05 -4.65
N GLY A 277 -20.36 7.87 -4.80
CA GLY A 277 -20.22 9.32 -4.98
C GLY A 277 -19.55 10.01 -3.79
N LEU A 278 -19.90 9.64 -2.56
CA LEU A 278 -19.26 10.18 -1.35
C LEU A 278 -17.77 9.80 -1.26
N MET A 279 -17.42 8.58 -1.67
CA MET A 279 -16.01 8.13 -1.68
C MET A 279 -15.19 8.88 -2.73
N VAL A 280 -15.74 9.12 -3.92
CA VAL A 280 -15.10 9.97 -4.94
C VAL A 280 -14.91 11.39 -4.40
N LEU A 281 -15.92 11.96 -3.74
CA LEU A 281 -15.81 13.28 -3.12
C LEU A 281 -14.71 13.34 -2.06
N ALA A 282 -14.61 12.31 -1.21
CA ALA A 282 -13.53 12.20 -0.21
C ALA A 282 -12.15 12.17 -0.86
N SER A 283 -11.96 11.39 -1.93
CA SER A 283 -10.70 11.33 -2.67
C SER A 283 -10.38 12.67 -3.35
N LEU A 284 -11.38 13.36 -3.91
CA LEU A 284 -11.20 14.71 -4.47
C LEU A 284 -10.76 15.72 -3.41
N LEU A 285 -11.37 15.71 -2.22
CA LEU A 285 -10.96 16.56 -1.11
C LEU A 285 -9.49 16.33 -0.71
N ALA A 286 -9.00 15.09 -0.77
CA ALA A 286 -7.60 14.76 -0.49
C ALA A 286 -6.59 15.29 -1.53
N THR A 287 -7.06 15.70 -2.72
CA THR A 287 -6.22 16.31 -3.77
C THR A 287 -6.08 17.83 -3.65
N VAL A 288 -6.94 18.49 -2.86
CA VAL A 288 -6.97 19.95 -2.72
C VAL A 288 -5.67 20.46 -2.08
N PRO A 289 -5.09 21.61 -2.53
CA PRO A 289 -3.80 22.10 -2.03
C PRO A 289 -3.67 22.25 -0.50
N GLY A 290 -4.79 22.45 0.22
CA GLY A 290 -4.82 22.52 1.69
C GLY A 290 -4.45 21.22 2.42
N PHE A 291 -4.39 20.08 1.71
CA PHE A 291 -3.94 18.79 2.21
C PHE A 291 -2.42 18.59 2.13
N GLN A 292 -1.71 19.45 1.39
CA GLN A 292 -0.28 19.27 1.14
C GLN A 292 0.50 19.69 2.39
N PRO A 293 1.31 18.78 2.99
CA PRO A 293 2.31 19.22 3.95
C PRO A 293 3.22 20.20 3.22
N ARG A 294 3.35 21.43 3.71
CA ARG A 294 4.52 22.25 3.40
C ARG A 294 5.72 21.44 3.89
N ILE A 295 6.38 20.72 3.00
CA ILE A 295 7.73 20.25 3.25
C ILE A 295 8.53 21.53 3.44
N ARG A 296 8.74 21.94 4.69
CA ARG A 296 9.76 22.94 5.00
C ARG A 296 11.04 22.31 4.47
N ALA A 297 11.50 22.81 3.32
CA ALA A 297 12.90 22.68 2.98
C ALA A 297 13.65 23.13 4.23
N ARG A 298 14.40 22.21 4.84
CA ARG A 298 15.35 22.59 5.87
C ARG A 298 16.26 23.60 5.15
N PRO A 299 16.45 24.83 5.66
CA PRO A 299 17.44 25.70 5.06
C PRO A 299 18.76 24.94 5.08
N ASP A 300 19.38 24.82 3.92
CA ASP A 300 20.73 24.29 3.80
C ASP A 300 21.62 25.18 4.66
N HIS A 301 21.90 24.76 5.89
CA HIS A 301 22.97 25.33 6.69
C HIS A 301 24.30 24.79 6.17
N LEU A 302 24.62 25.10 4.91
CA LEU A 302 25.92 24.83 4.30
C LEU A 302 26.26 25.88 3.22
N ASP A 303 25.95 27.15 3.47
CA ASP A 303 26.67 28.28 2.85
C ASP A 303 27.40 29.07 3.95
N ALA A 304 28.22 28.38 4.73
CA ALA A 304 29.34 29.02 5.41
C ALA A 304 30.57 28.83 4.52
N HIS A 305 30.58 29.53 3.38
CA HIS A 305 31.82 29.84 2.70
C HIS A 305 32.64 30.73 3.65
N PRO A 306 33.83 30.32 4.13
CA PRO A 306 34.75 31.31 4.65
C PRO A 306 35.13 32.19 3.46
N HIS A 307 34.76 33.47 3.53
CA HIS A 307 35.31 34.50 2.67
C HIS A 307 36.84 34.43 2.76
N VAL A 308 37.47 33.81 1.76
CA VAL A 308 38.88 34.03 1.48
C VAL A 308 38.95 35.43 0.88
N ALA A 309 39.46 36.38 1.65
CA ALA A 309 39.74 37.72 1.19
C ALA A 309 40.77 37.66 0.04
N PRO A 310 40.52 38.31 -1.11
CA PRO A 310 41.50 38.39 -2.19
C PRO A 310 42.44 39.56 -1.93
N ASN A 311 43.47 39.38 -1.10
CA ASN A 311 44.62 40.29 -1.05
C ASN A 311 45.76 39.70 -0.19
N GLU A 312 46.51 38.73 -0.73
CA GLU A 312 47.87 38.41 -0.24
C GLU A 312 48.64 37.44 -1.17
N MET A 313 48.47 37.56 -2.49
CA MET A 313 49.17 36.70 -3.47
C MET A 313 49.94 37.47 -4.57
N VAL A 314 50.41 38.69 -4.28
CA VAL A 314 51.25 39.45 -5.23
C VAL A 314 52.64 39.85 -4.66
N SER A 315 52.95 39.61 -3.39
CA SER A 315 54.20 40.08 -2.78
C SER A 315 55.20 38.99 -2.36
N ALA A 316 55.17 37.79 -2.97
CA ALA A 316 56.09 36.70 -2.61
C ALA A 316 56.81 36.01 -3.80
N GLN A 317 56.78 36.59 -5.01
CA GLN A 317 57.51 36.06 -6.18
C GLN A 317 58.52 37.03 -6.82
N ALA A 318 58.90 38.12 -6.14
CA ALA A 318 59.86 39.09 -6.67
C ALA A 318 61.26 39.06 -6.03
N GLU A 319 61.59 38.13 -5.14
CA GLU A 319 62.87 38.16 -4.39
C GLU A 319 63.75 36.90 -4.55
N VAL A 320 63.78 36.28 -5.74
CA VAL A 320 64.74 35.19 -6.06
C VAL A 320 65.45 35.36 -7.42
N ARG A 321 65.46 36.56 -8.01
CA ARG A 321 66.34 36.84 -9.16
C ARG A 321 66.85 38.27 -9.14
N LEU A 322 67.93 38.50 -8.40
CA LEU A 322 69.18 39.19 -8.80
C LEU A 322 70.08 39.35 -7.57
#